data_AF-A0A1B8P449-F1
#
_entry.id   AF-A0A1B8P449-F1
#
_cell.length_a   1.000
_cell.length_b   1.000
_cell.length_c   1.000
_cell.angle_alpha   90.00
_cell.angle_beta   90.00
_cell.angle_gamma   90.00
#
_symmetry.space_group_name_H-M   'P 1'
#
loop_
_entity.id
_entity.type
_entity.pdbx_description
1 polymer ?
#
loop_
_entity_poly.entity_id
_entity_poly.type
_entity_poly.pdbx_seq_one_letter_code
_entity_poly.pdbx_strand_id
1 'polypeptide(L)'
;MNQVFLDYRMGKLQEGEQQQALPNPLSPRHQRELQKAIAAKVYAQVPEAHRSSAFKRIYSHLKDRFEVGTYKDIDDSRYTEALGAVQSFEIEGEWLESKPEMPAATLDDRHLRHLFCLYIHFKRVYDIYDRYSMYEAMSLLGSRAGVEMHDHLRDGVILADALASHLKPHFDLQWMSQPNLRRT
;
A
#
# COMPACT_ATOMS: atom_id res chain seq x y z
N MET A 1 -0.33 26.70 27.55
CA MET A 1 -0.19 26.63 26.07
C MET A 1 0.98 27.54 25.71
N ASN A 2 2.02 27.03 25.04
CA ASN A 2 3.32 27.72 24.95
C ASN A 2 3.32 28.70 23.75
N GLN A 3 3.44 30.01 24.02
CA GLN A 3 3.39 31.07 22.99
C GLN A 3 4.47 30.91 21.91
N VAL A 4 5.64 30.39 22.28
CA VAL A 4 6.73 30.08 21.34
C VAL A 4 6.31 29.05 20.28
N PHE A 5 5.44 28.10 20.64
CA PHE A 5 4.95 27.09 19.71
C PHE A 5 3.89 27.66 18.75
N LEU A 6 3.11 28.64 19.21
CA LEU A 6 2.17 29.38 18.36
C LEU A 6 2.94 30.28 17.40
N ASP A 7 3.94 31.02 17.85
CA ASP A 7 4.74 31.91 17.01
C ASP A 7 5.55 31.13 15.95
N TYR A 8 6.11 29.96 16.32
CA TYR A 8 6.79 29.08 15.36
C TYR A 8 5.83 28.52 14.29
N ARG A 9 4.60 28.20 14.67
CA ARG A 9 3.57 27.69 13.74
C ARG A 9 2.99 28.81 12.88
N MET A 10 2.84 30.02 13.41
CA MET A 10 2.35 31.18 12.68
C MET A 10 3.41 31.73 11.72
N GLY A 11 4.70 31.71 12.10
CA GLY A 11 5.81 32.08 11.23
C GLY A 11 5.96 31.13 10.03
N LYS A 12 5.88 29.81 10.27
CA LYS A 12 5.93 28.82 9.17
C LYS A 12 4.71 28.82 8.25
N LEU A 13 3.57 29.38 8.68
CA LEU A 13 2.40 29.56 7.81
C LEU A 13 2.49 30.85 6.97
N GLN A 14 3.35 31.80 7.35
CA GLN A 14 3.59 33.02 6.57
C GLN A 14 4.71 32.87 5.54
N GLU A 15 5.59 31.88 5.69
CA GLU A 15 6.62 31.50 4.70
C GLU A 15 6.13 30.50 3.65
N GLY A 16 4.81 30.26 3.58
CA GLY A 16 4.20 29.82 2.33
C GLY A 16 4.30 30.97 1.36
N GLU A 17 5.39 31.00 0.58
CA GLU A 17 5.63 31.90 -0.53
C GLU A 17 4.30 32.25 -1.17
N GLN A 18 3.97 33.55 -1.15
CA GLN A 18 2.94 34.11 -2.00
C GLN A 18 3.34 33.72 -3.43
N GLN A 19 2.84 32.58 -3.90
CA GLN A 19 2.86 32.19 -5.29
C GLN A 19 2.08 33.28 -6.00
N GLN A 20 2.82 34.29 -6.48
CA GLN A 20 2.30 35.31 -7.35
C GLN A 20 1.68 34.54 -8.53
N ALA A 21 0.35 34.54 -8.58
CA ALA A 21 -0.36 34.04 -9.76
C ALA A 21 0.23 34.81 -10.96
N LEU A 22 0.98 34.10 -11.81
CA LEU A 22 1.55 34.68 -13.02
C LEU A 22 0.40 35.32 -13.81
N PRO A 23 0.57 36.53 -14.36
CA PRO A 23 -0.53 37.35 -14.85
C PRO A 23 -1.21 36.85 -16.14
N ASN A 24 -0.90 35.65 -16.63
CA ASN A 24 -1.54 35.09 -17.83
C ASN A 24 -1.37 33.55 -17.92
N PRO A 25 -2.22 32.73 -17.25
CA PRO A 25 -2.11 31.28 -17.34
C PRO A 25 -2.37 30.78 -18.77
N LEU A 26 -1.80 29.63 -19.12
CA LEU A 26 -1.95 29.03 -20.45
C LEU A 26 -3.40 29.06 -20.95
N SER A 27 -3.59 29.57 -22.16
CA SER A 27 -4.89 29.59 -22.79
C SER A 27 -5.44 28.17 -22.97
N PRO A 28 -6.78 27.97 -22.96
CA PRO A 28 -7.38 26.64 -23.18
C PRO A 28 -6.97 26.00 -24.52
N ARG A 29 -6.58 26.81 -25.51
CA ARG A 29 -6.01 26.31 -26.77
C ARG A 29 -4.62 25.74 -26.55
N HIS A 30 -3.71 26.52 -25.97
CA HIS A 30 -2.34 26.08 -25.72
C HIS A 30 -2.26 24.90 -24.73
N GLN A 31 -3.16 24.84 -23.74
CA GLN A 31 -3.29 23.66 -22.87
C GLN A 31 -3.59 22.39 -23.67
N ARG A 32 -4.52 22.46 -24.63
CA ARG A 32 -4.89 21.31 -25.48
C ARG A 32 -3.78 20.92 -26.44
N GLU A 33 -3.09 21.90 -27.02
CA GLU A 33 -1.96 21.64 -27.92
C GLU A 33 -0.78 21.02 -27.16
N LEU A 34 -0.48 21.50 -25.94
CA LEU A 34 0.54 20.91 -25.07
C LEU A 34 0.18 19.48 -24.65
N GLN A 35 -1.07 19.23 -24.25
CA GLN A 35 -1.56 17.87 -23.95
C GLN A 35 -1.42 16.93 -25.14
N LYS A 36 -1.75 17.41 -26.35
CA LYS A 36 -1.56 16.63 -27.59
C LYS A 36 -0.10 16.31 -27.86
N ALA A 37 0.82 17.26 -27.64
CA ALA A 37 2.24 17.03 -27.80
C ALA A 37 2.76 15.97 -26.81
N ILE A 38 2.36 16.04 -25.54
CA ILE A 38 2.71 15.03 -24.53
C ILE A 38 2.16 13.67 -24.92
N ALA A 39 0.88 13.60 -25.30
CA ALA A 39 0.23 12.35 -25.72
C ALA A 39 0.94 11.74 -26.93
N ALA A 40 1.21 12.52 -27.97
CA ALA A 40 1.90 12.06 -29.17
C ALA A 40 3.27 11.46 -28.84
N LYS A 41 4.04 12.11 -27.96
CA LYS A 41 5.35 11.62 -27.53
C LYS A 41 5.25 10.32 -26.72
N VAL A 42 4.35 10.25 -25.75
CA VAL A 42 4.16 9.04 -24.91
C VAL A 42 3.66 7.86 -25.75
N TYR A 43 2.68 8.08 -26.61
CA TYR A 43 2.12 7.02 -27.45
C TYR A 43 3.11 6.49 -28.49
N ALA A 44 4.01 7.35 -29.01
CA ALA A 44 5.01 6.97 -29.99
C ALA A 44 6.22 6.24 -29.38
N GLN A 45 6.62 6.58 -28.15
CA GLN A 45 7.90 6.15 -27.57
C GLN A 45 7.76 5.17 -26.40
N VAL A 46 6.56 4.95 -25.86
CA VAL A 46 6.36 4.20 -24.60
C VAL A 46 5.34 3.04 -24.75
N PRO A 47 5.69 1.81 -24.34
CA PRO A 47 4.76 0.68 -24.28
C PRO A 47 3.56 0.96 -23.36
N GLU A 48 2.39 0.37 -23.66
CA GLU A 48 1.12 0.61 -22.94
C GLU A 48 1.28 0.53 -21.41
N ALA A 49 1.96 -0.51 -20.93
CA ALA A 49 2.19 -0.76 -19.51
C ALA A 49 2.87 0.39 -18.75
N HIS A 50 3.61 1.25 -19.46
CA HIS A 50 4.41 2.32 -18.86
C HIS A 50 3.92 3.74 -19.20
N ARG A 51 2.88 3.87 -20.03
CA ARG A 51 2.36 5.18 -20.48
C ARG A 51 1.95 6.08 -19.31
N SER A 52 1.26 5.52 -18.32
CA SER A 52 0.83 6.26 -17.11
C SER A 52 2.01 6.86 -16.35
N SER A 53 3.11 6.11 -16.23
CA SER A 53 4.34 6.60 -15.59
C SER A 53 5.01 7.70 -16.41
N ALA A 54 5.11 7.51 -17.73
CA ALA A 54 5.68 8.51 -18.64
C ALA A 54 4.89 9.84 -18.63
N PHE A 55 3.55 9.79 -18.65
CA PHE A 55 2.72 10.98 -18.49
C PHE A 55 3.05 11.73 -17.20
N LYS A 56 3.09 11.03 -16.06
CA LYS A 56 3.42 11.63 -14.76
C LYS A 56 4.79 12.32 -14.78
N ARG A 57 5.81 11.66 -15.34
CA ARG A 57 7.17 12.21 -15.45
C ARG A 57 7.20 13.51 -16.26
N ILE A 58 6.55 13.53 -17.43
CA ILE A 58 6.53 14.72 -18.29
C ILE A 58 5.78 15.88 -17.62
N TYR A 59 4.62 15.61 -17.00
CA TYR A 59 3.89 16.64 -16.26
C TYR A 59 4.66 17.17 -15.05
N SER A 60 5.36 16.30 -14.30
CA SER A 60 6.24 16.74 -13.22
C SER A 60 7.39 17.60 -13.75
N HIS A 61 8.05 17.17 -14.83
CA HIS A 61 9.12 17.95 -15.47
C HIS A 61 8.65 19.35 -15.88
N LEU A 62 7.45 19.48 -16.42
CA LEU A 62 6.87 20.79 -16.76
C LEU A 62 6.58 21.64 -15.53
N LYS A 63 6.07 21.05 -14.44
CA LYS A 63 5.86 21.81 -13.20
C LYS A 63 7.16 22.31 -12.60
N ASP A 64 8.16 21.43 -12.52
CA ASP A 64 9.45 21.73 -11.91
C ASP A 64 10.22 22.77 -12.74
N ARG A 65 10.23 22.63 -14.07
CA ARG A 65 10.95 23.56 -14.97
C ARG A 65 10.35 24.97 -15.00
N PHE A 66 9.04 25.09 -14.82
CA PHE A 66 8.34 26.36 -14.85
C PHE A 66 8.00 26.90 -13.45
N GLU A 67 8.39 26.17 -12.40
CA GLU A 67 8.16 26.51 -10.98
C GLU A 67 6.66 26.74 -10.65
N VAL A 68 5.79 25.88 -11.19
CA VAL A 68 4.33 26.01 -11.07
C VAL A 68 3.69 24.83 -10.33
N GLY A 69 2.60 25.11 -9.60
CA GLY A 69 1.81 24.07 -8.91
C GLY A 69 1.09 23.11 -9.87
N THR A 70 0.65 23.61 -11.03
CA THR A 70 0.16 22.80 -12.14
C THR A 70 0.61 23.35 -13.48
N TYR A 71 0.78 22.48 -14.48
CA TYR A 71 1.22 22.89 -15.83
C TYR A 71 0.29 23.93 -16.47
N LYS A 72 -0.96 24.05 -16.01
CA LYS A 72 -1.93 25.04 -16.51
C LYS A 72 -1.56 26.48 -16.10
N ASP A 73 -0.77 26.62 -15.04
CA ASP A 73 -0.34 27.91 -14.50
C ASP A 73 0.93 28.43 -15.19
N ILE A 74 1.48 27.67 -16.15
CA ILE A 74 2.55 28.17 -17.02
C ILE A 74 2.05 29.43 -17.72
N ASP A 75 2.87 30.48 -17.73
CA ASP A 75 2.53 31.72 -18.43
C ASP A 75 2.37 31.47 -19.94
N ASP A 76 1.30 31.97 -20.54
CA ASP A 76 0.98 31.74 -21.96
C ASP A 76 2.10 32.24 -22.90
N SER A 77 2.83 33.28 -22.50
CA SER A 77 4.00 33.78 -23.24
C SER A 77 5.13 32.75 -23.34
N ARG A 78 5.19 31.80 -22.39
CA ARG A 78 6.19 30.71 -22.34
C ARG A 78 5.70 29.42 -23.00
N TYR A 79 4.57 29.46 -23.72
CA TYR A 79 4.01 28.28 -24.40
C TYR A 79 5.02 27.58 -25.33
N THR A 80 5.74 28.33 -26.16
CA THR A 80 6.74 27.76 -27.08
C THR A 80 7.88 27.09 -26.34
N GLU A 81 8.29 27.65 -25.19
CA GLU A 81 9.29 27.05 -24.31
C GLU A 81 8.77 25.74 -23.71
N ALA A 82 7.51 25.70 -23.28
CA ALA A 82 6.88 24.49 -22.73
C ALA A 82 6.80 23.36 -23.76
N LEU A 83 6.46 23.68 -25.02
CA LEU A 83 6.54 22.71 -26.11
C LEU A 83 7.97 22.19 -26.33
N GLY A 84 8.96 23.09 -26.32
CA GLY A 84 10.37 22.71 -26.42
C GLY A 84 10.82 21.79 -25.28
N ALA A 85 10.35 22.03 -24.06
CA ALA A 85 10.60 21.18 -22.90
C ALA A 85 10.01 19.77 -23.10
N VAL A 86 8.79 19.65 -23.61
CA VAL A 86 8.19 18.34 -23.92
C VAL A 86 8.99 17.60 -25.00
N GLN A 87 9.42 18.30 -26.06
CA GLN A 87 10.16 17.70 -27.16
C GLN A 87 11.53 17.19 -26.71
N SER A 88 12.27 18.01 -25.97
CA SER A 88 13.62 17.72 -25.44
C SER A 88 13.63 16.76 -24.26
N PHE A 89 12.48 16.49 -23.63
CA PHE A 89 12.41 15.52 -22.53
C PHE A 89 12.79 14.13 -23.05
N GLU A 90 13.94 13.63 -22.65
CA GLU A 90 14.35 12.27 -22.96
C GLU A 90 13.61 11.32 -22.02
N ILE A 91 12.85 10.39 -22.62
CA ILE A 91 12.21 9.32 -21.87
C ILE A 91 13.28 8.25 -21.64
N GLU A 92 14.35 8.60 -20.92
CA GLU A 92 15.41 7.65 -20.56
C GLU A 92 14.97 6.76 -19.40
N GLY A 93 15.42 5.51 -19.49
CA GLY A 93 15.22 4.42 -18.55
C GLY A 93 14.86 3.16 -19.30
N GLU A 94 15.75 2.15 -19.28
CA GLU A 94 15.33 0.78 -19.50
C GLU A 94 14.11 0.55 -18.60
N TRP A 95 12.95 0.31 -19.20
CA TRP A 95 11.78 -0.12 -18.46
C TRP A 95 12.11 -1.52 -17.94
N LEU A 96 12.74 -1.58 -16.77
CA LEU A 96 12.90 -2.82 -16.04
C LEU A 96 11.48 -3.33 -15.81
N GLU A 97 11.17 -4.46 -16.42
CA GLU A 97 9.92 -5.17 -16.17
C GLU A 97 9.74 -5.23 -14.65
N SER A 98 8.54 -4.89 -14.18
CA SER A 98 8.15 -5.21 -12.81
C SER A 98 8.54 -6.67 -12.58
N LYS A 99 9.22 -6.98 -11.47
CA LYS A 99 9.52 -8.37 -11.10
C LYS A 99 8.28 -9.19 -11.44
N PRO A 100 8.40 -10.25 -12.26
CA PRO A 100 7.24 -11.01 -12.68
C PRO A 100 6.43 -11.30 -11.42
N GLU A 101 5.14 -10.97 -11.43
CA GLU A 101 4.26 -11.35 -10.34
C GLU A 101 4.52 -12.84 -10.11
N MET A 102 5.04 -13.17 -8.93
CA MET A 102 5.26 -14.58 -8.64
C MET A 102 3.90 -15.24 -8.82
N PRO A 103 3.83 -16.35 -9.57
CA PRO A 103 2.55 -17.03 -9.75
C PRO A 103 1.96 -17.27 -8.37
N ALA A 104 0.67 -16.97 -8.24
CA ALA A 104 -0.04 -17.17 -6.98
C ALA A 104 0.26 -18.60 -6.49
N ALA A 105 0.72 -18.72 -5.24
CA ALA A 105 1.05 -20.02 -4.68
C ALA A 105 -0.21 -20.89 -4.72
N THR A 106 -0.17 -22.00 -5.43
CA THR A 106 -1.26 -22.97 -5.47
C THR A 106 -1.17 -23.88 -4.26
N LEU A 107 -2.23 -23.95 -3.47
CA LEU A 107 -2.34 -24.89 -2.35
C LEU A 107 -3.01 -26.17 -2.85
N ASP A 108 -2.32 -27.30 -2.70
CA ASP A 108 -2.88 -28.62 -3.01
C ASP A 108 -3.53 -29.23 -1.75
N ASP A 109 -4.20 -30.37 -1.90
CA ASP A 109 -4.87 -31.06 -0.79
C ASP A 109 -3.95 -31.35 0.40
N ARG A 110 -2.64 -31.54 0.16
CA ARG A 110 -1.67 -31.78 1.23
C ARG A 110 -1.38 -30.48 1.99
N HIS A 111 -1.21 -29.37 1.28
CA HIS A 111 -1.07 -28.05 1.89
C HIS A 111 -2.32 -27.68 2.70
N LEU A 112 -3.52 -27.98 2.18
CA LEU A 112 -4.78 -27.76 2.89
C LEU A 112 -4.89 -28.63 4.16
N ARG A 113 -4.46 -29.90 4.11
CA ARG A 113 -4.38 -30.76 5.32
C ARG A 113 -3.43 -30.19 6.36
N HIS A 114 -2.25 -29.73 5.96
CA HIS A 114 -1.28 -29.15 6.90
C HIS A 114 -1.83 -27.89 7.58
N LEU A 115 -2.47 -27.00 6.81
CA LEU A 115 -3.12 -25.81 7.34
C LEU A 115 -4.26 -26.18 8.31
N PHE A 116 -5.05 -27.20 7.96
CA PHE A 116 -6.13 -27.68 8.81
C PHE A 116 -5.61 -28.28 10.13
N CYS A 117 -4.54 -29.10 10.09
CA CYS A 117 -3.89 -29.60 11.30
C CYS A 117 -3.31 -28.47 12.17
N LEU A 118 -2.68 -27.46 11.55
CA LEU A 118 -2.17 -26.30 12.27
C LEU A 118 -3.28 -25.54 13.00
N TYR A 119 -4.43 -25.33 12.33
CA TYR A 119 -5.63 -24.76 12.93
C TYR A 119 -6.07 -25.53 14.20
N ILE A 120 -6.19 -26.86 14.09
CA ILE A 120 -6.62 -27.72 15.20
C ILE A 120 -5.74 -27.51 16.43
N HIS A 121 -4.42 -27.50 16.22
CA HIS A 121 -3.47 -27.37 17.31
C HIS A 121 -3.47 -25.96 17.91
N PHE A 122 -3.55 -24.91 17.08
CA PHE A 122 -3.66 -23.53 17.57
C PHE A 122 -4.91 -23.32 18.41
N LYS A 123 -6.06 -23.77 17.92
CA LYS A 123 -7.32 -23.73 18.67
C LYS A 123 -7.23 -24.49 19.97
N ARG A 124 -6.63 -25.68 19.96
CA ARG A 124 -6.48 -26.48 21.16
C ARG A 124 -5.59 -25.80 22.21
N VAL A 125 -4.51 -25.15 21.80
CA VAL A 125 -3.62 -24.42 22.71
C VAL A 125 -4.33 -23.20 23.29
N TYR A 126 -5.05 -22.44 22.46
CA TYR A 126 -5.88 -21.33 22.94
C TYR A 126 -6.94 -21.80 23.93
N ASP A 127 -7.69 -22.86 23.63
CA ASP A 127 -8.73 -23.42 24.52
C ASP A 127 -8.14 -23.83 25.88
N ILE A 128 -6.91 -24.33 25.90
CA ILE A 128 -6.20 -24.64 27.16
C ILE A 128 -5.89 -23.34 27.90
N TYR A 129 -5.36 -22.35 27.19
CA TYR A 129 -4.98 -21.05 27.76
C TYR A 129 -6.19 -20.33 28.39
N ASP A 130 -7.31 -20.32 27.67
CA ASP A 130 -8.58 -19.73 28.10
C ASP A 130 -9.18 -20.52 29.29
N ARG A 131 -9.28 -21.84 29.17
CA ARG A 131 -9.86 -22.70 30.22
C ARG A 131 -9.19 -22.58 31.58
N TYR A 132 -7.87 -22.36 31.59
CA TYR A 132 -7.10 -22.25 32.83
C TYR A 132 -6.85 -20.78 33.25
N SER A 133 -7.52 -19.80 32.62
CA SER A 133 -7.35 -18.36 32.91
C SER A 133 -5.88 -17.96 32.94
N MET A 134 -5.12 -18.48 31.97
CA MET A 134 -3.67 -18.34 31.92
C MET A 134 -3.28 -16.89 31.64
N TYR A 135 -4.14 -16.10 31.00
CA TYR A 135 -3.90 -14.67 30.79
C TYR A 135 -3.85 -13.93 32.13
N GLU A 136 -4.85 -14.15 32.97
CA GLU A 136 -4.95 -13.57 34.30
C GLU A 136 -3.79 -14.05 35.18
N ALA A 137 -3.49 -15.34 35.15
CA ALA A 137 -2.39 -15.92 35.91
C ALA A 137 -1.04 -15.31 35.50
N MET A 138 -0.76 -15.20 34.20
CA MET A 138 0.50 -14.62 33.70
C MET A 138 0.57 -13.11 33.95
N SER A 139 -0.56 -12.41 33.86
CA SER A 139 -0.65 -10.98 34.19
C SER A 139 -0.35 -10.72 35.66
N LEU A 140 -0.91 -11.53 36.56
CA LEU A 140 -0.64 -11.45 38.00
C LEU A 140 0.82 -11.76 38.34
N LEU A 141 1.44 -12.68 37.61
CA LEU A 141 2.87 -12.99 37.72
C LEU A 141 3.77 -11.91 37.08
N GLY A 142 3.20 -10.89 36.43
CA GLY A 142 3.95 -9.85 35.72
C GLY A 142 4.68 -10.36 34.46
N SER A 143 4.31 -11.53 33.94
CA SER A 143 4.95 -12.16 32.80
C SER A 143 4.44 -11.56 31.49
N ARG A 144 5.16 -10.56 30.98
CA ARG A 144 4.88 -9.94 29.68
C ARG A 144 4.90 -10.96 28.53
N ALA A 145 5.85 -11.90 28.54
CA ALA A 145 5.95 -12.94 27.52
C ALA A 145 4.71 -13.86 27.53
N GLY A 146 4.16 -14.18 28.70
CA GLY A 146 2.94 -14.98 28.80
C GLY A 146 1.73 -14.27 28.21
N VAL A 147 1.57 -12.98 28.51
CA VAL A 147 0.50 -12.12 27.97
C VAL A 147 0.60 -11.99 26.45
N GLU A 148 1.80 -11.73 25.91
CA GLU A 148 2.02 -11.63 24.45
C GLU A 148 1.75 -12.96 23.74
N MET A 149 2.11 -14.11 24.33
CA MET A 149 1.77 -15.42 23.79
C MET A 149 0.26 -15.62 23.70
N HIS A 150 -0.51 -15.19 24.71
CA HIS A 150 -1.96 -15.27 24.67
C HIS A 150 -2.56 -14.47 23.51
N ASP A 151 -2.10 -13.24 23.31
CA ASP A 151 -2.61 -12.38 22.24
C ASP A 151 -2.34 -12.99 20.86
N HIS A 152 -1.14 -13.53 20.64
CA HIS A 152 -0.83 -14.25 19.40
C HIS A 152 -1.63 -15.54 19.22
N LEU A 153 -1.95 -16.27 20.29
CA LEU A 153 -2.82 -17.44 20.23
C LEU A 153 -4.25 -17.04 19.88
N ARG A 154 -4.77 -15.97 20.50
CA ARG A 154 -6.11 -15.44 20.24
C ARG A 154 -6.26 -14.96 18.80
N ASP A 155 -5.34 -14.13 18.33
CA ASP A 155 -5.32 -13.62 16.96
C ASP A 155 -5.15 -14.77 15.95
N GLY A 156 -4.27 -15.71 16.27
CA GLY A 156 -4.06 -16.93 15.48
C GLY A 156 -5.33 -17.76 15.32
N VAL A 157 -6.11 -17.92 16.39
CA VAL A 157 -7.40 -18.66 16.34
C VAL A 157 -8.44 -17.91 15.51
N ILE A 158 -8.56 -16.59 15.65
CA ILE A 158 -9.51 -15.80 14.84
C ILE A 158 -9.23 -15.96 13.34
N LEU A 159 -7.97 -15.81 12.94
CA LEU A 159 -7.55 -15.98 11.55
C LEU A 159 -7.74 -17.43 11.08
N ALA A 160 -7.44 -18.40 11.93
CA ALA A 160 -7.58 -19.81 11.60
C ALA A 160 -9.05 -20.28 11.53
N ASP A 161 -9.96 -19.74 12.35
CA ASP A 161 -11.42 -20.03 12.27
C ASP A 161 -12.02 -19.50 10.95
N ALA A 162 -11.58 -18.32 10.50
CA ALA A 162 -11.96 -17.78 9.19
C ALA A 162 -11.50 -18.70 8.05
N LEU A 163 -10.28 -19.23 8.12
CA LEU A 163 -9.77 -20.21 7.16
C LEU A 163 -10.51 -21.56 7.25
N ALA A 164 -10.72 -22.08 8.46
CA ALA A 164 -11.35 -23.38 8.70
C ALA A 164 -12.78 -23.44 8.17
N SER A 165 -13.54 -22.34 8.22
CA SER A 165 -14.88 -22.24 7.63
C SER A 165 -14.90 -22.56 6.13
N HIS A 166 -13.80 -22.25 5.42
CA HIS A 166 -13.63 -22.56 4.00
C HIS A 166 -13.09 -23.98 3.76
N LEU A 167 -12.32 -24.53 4.70
CA LEU A 167 -11.72 -25.87 4.58
C LEU A 167 -12.63 -27.00 5.07
N LYS A 168 -13.56 -26.72 5.99
CA LYS A 168 -14.43 -27.71 6.64
C LYS A 168 -15.21 -28.62 5.68
N PRO A 169 -15.72 -28.16 4.52
CA PRO A 169 -16.37 -29.04 3.55
C PRO A 169 -15.45 -30.10 2.91
N HIS A 170 -14.13 -29.90 2.97
CA HIS A 170 -13.13 -30.75 2.32
C HIS A 170 -12.56 -31.84 3.25
N PHE A 171 -12.89 -31.82 4.55
CA PHE A 171 -12.36 -32.75 5.54
C PHE A 171 -13.48 -33.36 6.37
N ASP A 172 -13.59 -34.69 6.35
CA ASP A 172 -14.55 -35.44 7.17
C ASP A 172 -13.97 -35.61 8.60
N LEU A 173 -14.58 -34.95 9.60
CA LEU A 173 -14.02 -34.77 10.95
C LEU A 173 -14.38 -35.87 11.95
N GLN A 174 -14.86 -37.03 11.47
CA GLN A 174 -15.40 -38.09 12.35
C GLN A 174 -14.40 -38.64 13.38
N TRP A 175 -13.09 -38.57 13.14
CA TRP A 175 -12.07 -39.04 14.07
C TRP A 175 -11.80 -38.08 15.24
N MET A 176 -12.29 -36.84 15.19
CA MET A 176 -12.04 -35.80 16.21
C MET A 176 -13.07 -35.78 17.35
N SER A 177 -14.19 -36.49 17.19
CA SER A 177 -15.24 -36.62 18.21
C SER A 177 -14.94 -37.72 19.24
N GLN A 178 -13.80 -38.41 19.12
CA GLN A 178 -13.38 -39.42 20.08
C GLN A 178 -12.76 -38.70 21.30
N PRO A 179 -13.41 -38.70 22.48
CA PRO A 179 -12.74 -38.25 23.69
C PRO A 179 -11.51 -39.14 23.87
N ASN A 180 -10.31 -38.52 23.87
CA ASN A 180 -9.05 -39.21 24.08
C ASN A 180 -9.21 -40.29 25.15
N LEU A 181 -9.18 -41.56 24.71
CA LEU A 181 -9.08 -42.69 25.60
C LEU A 181 -7.88 -42.42 26.49
N ARG A 182 -8.18 -42.28 27.78
CA ARG A 182 -7.22 -42.14 28.87
C ARG A 182 -6.06 -43.10 28.62
N ARG A 183 -4.85 -42.57 28.45
CA ARG A 183 -3.66 -43.34 28.75
C ARG A 183 -3.39 -43.13 30.23
N THR A 184 -3.72 -44.18 30.99
CA THR A 184 -3.16 -44.47 32.32
C THR A 184 -1.64 -44.49 32.29
#